data_AF-A0A936JTX3-F1
#
_entry.id   AF-A0A936JTX3-F1
#
_cell.length_a   1.000
_cell.length_b   1.000
_cell.length_c   1.000
_cell.angle_alpha   90.00
_cell.angle_beta   90.00
_cell.angle_gamma   90.00
#
_symmetry.space_group_name_H-M   'P 1'
#
loop_
_entity.id
_entity.type
_entity.pdbx_description
1 polymer ?
#
loop_
_entity_poly.entity_id
_entity_poly.type
_entity_poly.pdbx_seq_one_letter_code
_entity_poly.pdbx_strand_id
1 'polypeptide(L)'
;MLSPRILLGAGLALSLGSSPLGAIVDRNSDGLSDVWMALYQPAKGATADEDGDGLTNAQEALAGTDPQDAGSRFAAFPPQPDAAGNLVLCWRGAWGKRYTVQSSTDLRTWTALPGTHVGRVQELSTIVRATGAAATEARCYWRVVVADIDTDGDEVTDWEEQTLATDPVLPNLAGPPLAQRRALAGDPGVEAFRPPAAAGGYYVDAVHGDDLAVGTSGAQAWRSLTRLNKAELKPGDVVRLARGSVWNEALVVYATESGTVDAPIVFEAYGRGAAPTIELPADAQAVDFRGSQIVLLDLVVRGAKVGIHMTNGSQGVVVAGNEIIDAGIAISVEGRGHRILSNYIHDLRMIRNTPEPSDDYGAIAVLMMGEDLEAAWNCLVNCRAPSHDFGTDGGAFESWYPGTLRRVRLHHNLADNTDGFMELTNDVDNLLIAHNLFINSPGCLCFHTDDVAGKVFTYQGVRFENNTVVRDPTIAAGAIFTVLSKTLGVPQAGHSLTVRNNVVVSPGRLVYNPRVFGAGLIHDHNLFCCVNNGGPDFSIPLAVTESTSDPRFVAPATLDYRLQAGSPALGWGVAPFFGYDLQGSAIPGEAIPDLGAYERK
;
A
#
# COMPACT_ATOMS: atom_id res chain seq x y z
N MET A 1 -64.71 -30.25 -16.85
CA MET A 1 -63.37 -30.28 -16.23
C MET A 1 -62.51 -29.28 -16.98
N LEU A 2 -62.36 -28.08 -16.40
CA LEU A 2 -61.57 -26.99 -16.98
C LEU A 2 -60.09 -27.24 -16.70
N SER A 3 -59.29 -27.37 -17.75
CA SER A 3 -57.83 -27.41 -17.70
C SER A 3 -57.30 -26.02 -17.33
N PRO A 4 -56.51 -25.85 -16.25
CA PRO A 4 -55.94 -24.55 -15.94
C PRO A 4 -54.77 -24.27 -16.88
N ARG A 5 -54.94 -23.25 -17.73
CA ARG A 5 -53.89 -22.64 -18.54
C ARG A 5 -52.84 -22.02 -17.61
N ILE A 6 -51.60 -22.49 -17.71
CA ILE A 6 -50.42 -21.86 -17.11
C ILE A 6 -50.11 -20.61 -17.93
N LEU A 7 -50.36 -19.43 -17.37
CA LEU A 7 -49.78 -18.17 -17.86
C LEU A 7 -48.37 -18.06 -17.27
N LEU A 8 -47.35 -18.10 -18.13
CA LEU A 8 -45.99 -17.73 -17.79
C LEU A 8 -45.87 -16.20 -17.79
N GLY A 9 -45.58 -15.63 -16.63
CA GLY A 9 -45.11 -14.25 -16.50
C GLY A 9 -43.85 -14.27 -15.65
N ALA A 10 -42.68 -14.29 -16.30
CA ALA A 10 -41.42 -13.96 -15.64
C ALA A 10 -41.35 -12.44 -15.54
N GLY A 11 -41.85 -11.88 -14.43
CA GLY A 11 -41.69 -10.46 -14.11
C GLY A 11 -40.39 -10.29 -13.34
N LEU A 12 -39.41 -9.62 -13.96
CA LEU A 12 -38.15 -9.22 -13.31
C LEU A 12 -38.46 -8.05 -12.37
N ALA A 13 -38.13 -8.18 -11.09
CA ALA A 13 -38.19 -7.09 -10.13
C ALA A 13 -37.07 -7.25 -9.10
N LEU A 14 -35.88 -6.70 -9.42
CA LEU A 14 -34.84 -6.43 -8.42
C LEU A 14 -35.37 -5.35 -7.48
N SER A 15 -35.53 -5.68 -6.19
CA SER A 15 -35.74 -4.66 -5.16
C SER A 15 -34.41 -4.35 -4.49
N LEU A 16 -34.01 -3.08 -4.53
CA LEU A 16 -32.92 -2.53 -3.76
C LEU A 16 -33.32 -2.49 -2.28
N GLY A 17 -32.65 -3.29 -1.44
CA GLY A 17 -32.67 -3.10 0.00
C GLY A 17 -31.65 -2.03 0.35
N SER A 18 -32.10 -0.79 0.54
CA SER A 18 -31.22 0.32 0.92
C SER A 18 -30.87 0.26 2.42
N SER A 19 -29.61 0.00 2.72
CA SER A 19 -28.96 0.51 3.93
C SER A 19 -27.97 1.58 3.46
N PRO A 20 -28.24 2.88 3.65
CA PRO A 20 -27.31 3.94 3.29
C PRO A 20 -26.33 4.14 4.45
N LEU A 21 -25.22 3.43 4.42
CA LEU A 21 -23.99 3.79 5.11
C LEU A 21 -22.92 3.71 4.03
N GLY A 22 -22.36 4.87 3.70
CA GLY A 22 -21.61 5.10 2.46
C GLY A 22 -20.42 4.16 2.34
N ALA A 23 -20.44 3.30 1.33
CA ALA A 23 -19.27 2.56 0.92
C ALA A 23 -18.18 3.55 0.46
N ILE A 24 -16.92 3.27 0.82
CA ILE A 24 -15.71 4.04 0.46
C ILE A 24 -15.56 4.28 -1.07
N VAL A 25 -16.30 3.52 -1.88
CA VAL A 25 -16.20 3.43 -3.34
C VAL A 25 -17.31 4.19 -4.10
N ASP A 26 -18.43 4.61 -3.51
CA ASP A 26 -19.39 5.55 -4.15
C ASP A 26 -19.11 6.98 -3.65
N ARG A 27 -17.98 7.55 -4.11
CA ARG A 27 -17.42 8.78 -3.53
C ARG A 27 -18.22 10.03 -3.87
N ASN A 28 -18.98 10.01 -4.96
CA ASN A 28 -19.82 11.11 -5.38
C ASN A 28 -21.29 10.91 -4.94
N SER A 29 -21.61 9.78 -4.30
CA SER A 29 -22.94 9.42 -3.81
C SER A 29 -23.98 9.44 -4.92
N ASP A 30 -23.60 9.02 -6.13
CA ASP A 30 -24.49 8.95 -7.29
C ASP A 30 -25.23 7.60 -7.39
N GLY A 31 -24.93 6.67 -6.48
CA GLY A 31 -25.53 5.35 -6.41
C GLY A 31 -24.83 4.30 -7.25
N LEU A 32 -23.63 4.59 -7.77
CA LEU A 32 -22.78 3.66 -8.52
C LEU A 32 -21.41 3.51 -7.85
N SER A 33 -20.87 2.29 -7.87
CA SER A 33 -19.49 2.04 -7.46
C SER A 33 -18.50 2.71 -8.41
N ASP A 34 -17.55 3.50 -7.90
CA ASP A 34 -16.45 4.09 -8.67
C ASP A 34 -15.59 3.01 -9.37
N VAL A 35 -15.45 1.81 -8.77
CA VAL A 35 -14.72 0.68 -9.36
C VAL A 35 -15.48 0.14 -10.56
N TRP A 36 -16.80 -0.03 -10.43
CA TRP A 36 -17.65 -0.45 -11.54
C TRP A 36 -17.69 0.61 -12.66
N MET A 37 -17.78 1.90 -12.30
CA MET A 37 -17.73 3.00 -13.27
C MET A 37 -16.39 3.08 -14.00
N ALA A 38 -15.27 2.82 -13.31
CA ALA A 38 -13.95 2.79 -13.93
C ALA A 38 -13.80 1.63 -14.93
N LEU A 39 -14.41 0.48 -14.62
CA LEU A 39 -14.37 -0.70 -15.46
C LEU A 39 -15.20 -0.54 -16.74
N TYR A 40 -16.43 -0.04 -16.64
CA TYR A 40 -17.41 -0.05 -17.73
C TYR A 40 -17.71 1.32 -18.36
N GLN A 41 -17.36 2.42 -17.69
CA GLN A 41 -17.50 3.78 -18.21
C GLN A 41 -18.88 4.09 -18.80
N PRO A 42 -19.98 3.91 -18.05
CA PRO A 42 -21.34 4.20 -18.53
C PRO A 42 -21.49 5.68 -18.90
N ALA A 43 -22.20 5.96 -19.98
CA ALA A 43 -22.52 7.31 -20.45
C ALA A 43 -23.71 7.93 -19.71
N LYS A 44 -24.54 7.13 -19.03
CA LYS A 44 -25.74 7.58 -18.32
C LYS A 44 -25.66 7.26 -16.81
N GLY A 45 -26.48 7.96 -16.02
CA GLY A 45 -26.51 7.82 -14.56
C GLY A 45 -27.23 6.56 -14.06
N ALA A 46 -27.20 6.34 -12.75
CA ALA A 46 -27.64 5.12 -12.06
C ALA A 46 -29.03 4.57 -12.43
N THR A 47 -30.00 5.44 -12.73
CA THR A 47 -31.38 5.05 -13.06
C THR A 47 -31.62 4.78 -14.54
N ALA A 48 -30.61 4.99 -15.39
CA ALA A 48 -30.74 4.77 -16.82
C ALA A 48 -30.54 3.30 -17.16
N ASP A 49 -31.17 2.85 -18.23
CA ASP A 49 -30.89 1.58 -18.91
C ASP A 49 -30.08 1.94 -20.16
N GLU A 50 -28.80 1.58 -20.15
CA GLU A 50 -27.84 2.09 -21.13
C GLU A 50 -27.89 1.32 -22.45
N ASP A 51 -27.98 0.00 -22.40
CA ASP A 51 -28.04 -0.91 -23.55
C ASP A 51 -29.45 -1.38 -23.94
N GLY A 52 -30.47 -1.08 -23.14
CA GLY A 52 -31.87 -1.36 -23.41
C GLY A 52 -32.32 -2.78 -23.05
N ASP A 53 -31.58 -3.47 -22.18
CA ASP A 53 -31.88 -4.85 -21.78
C ASP A 53 -32.95 -4.97 -20.68
N GLY A 54 -33.38 -3.83 -20.11
CA GLY A 54 -34.37 -3.72 -19.06
C GLY A 54 -33.81 -3.64 -17.64
N LEU A 55 -32.48 -3.61 -17.47
CA LEU A 55 -31.81 -3.31 -16.21
C LEU A 55 -31.32 -1.86 -16.19
N THR A 56 -31.38 -1.22 -15.02
CA THR A 56 -30.74 0.08 -14.83
C THR A 56 -29.26 -0.09 -14.48
N ASN A 57 -28.41 0.90 -14.78
CA ASN A 57 -26.99 0.92 -14.43
C ASN A 57 -26.74 0.57 -12.93
N ALA A 58 -27.61 1.00 -12.00
CA ALA A 58 -27.51 0.62 -10.58
C ALA A 58 -27.76 -0.88 -10.32
N GLN A 59 -28.68 -1.49 -11.07
CA GLN A 59 -28.97 -2.93 -10.99
C GLN A 59 -27.83 -3.75 -11.59
N GLU A 60 -27.20 -3.23 -12.64
CA GLU A 60 -26.04 -3.84 -13.28
C GLU A 60 -24.79 -3.73 -12.42
N ALA A 61 -24.56 -2.58 -11.80
CA ALA A 61 -23.49 -2.40 -10.81
C ALA A 61 -23.61 -3.38 -9.64
N LEU A 62 -24.82 -3.54 -9.09
CA LEU A 62 -25.09 -4.52 -8.04
C LEU A 62 -24.90 -5.97 -8.52
N ALA A 63 -25.22 -6.26 -9.78
CA ALA A 63 -25.06 -7.58 -10.38
C ALA A 63 -23.62 -7.86 -10.87
N GLY A 64 -22.78 -6.84 -11.01
CA GLY A 64 -21.46 -6.93 -11.61
C GLY A 64 -21.49 -7.16 -13.13
N THR A 65 -22.47 -6.58 -13.83
CA THR A 65 -22.67 -6.74 -15.28
C THR A 65 -22.29 -5.48 -16.08
N ASP A 66 -22.19 -5.62 -17.40
CA ASP A 66 -21.68 -4.57 -18.29
C ASP A 66 -22.84 -3.77 -18.90
N PRO A 67 -22.99 -2.47 -18.57
CA PRO A 67 -24.12 -1.63 -18.99
C PRO A 67 -24.13 -1.29 -20.48
N GLN A 68 -23.10 -1.69 -21.22
CA GLN A 68 -22.98 -1.45 -22.66
C GLN A 68 -23.21 -2.72 -23.49
N ASP A 69 -23.45 -3.88 -22.84
CA ASP A 69 -23.66 -5.17 -23.50
C ASP A 69 -24.92 -5.88 -22.99
N ALA A 70 -26.00 -5.82 -23.77
CA ALA A 70 -27.27 -6.48 -23.43
C ALA A 70 -27.18 -8.02 -23.31
N GLY A 71 -26.06 -8.62 -23.72
CA GLY A 71 -25.71 -10.01 -23.46
C GLY A 71 -25.20 -10.26 -22.03
N SER A 72 -24.54 -9.27 -21.44
CA SER A 72 -23.99 -9.25 -20.08
C SER A 72 -25.06 -8.80 -19.10
N ARG A 73 -25.97 -9.71 -18.73
CA ARG A 73 -27.06 -9.38 -17.80
C ARG A 73 -27.37 -10.45 -16.79
N PHE A 74 -27.81 -10.03 -15.62
CA PHE A 74 -28.30 -10.96 -14.62
C PHE A 74 -29.70 -11.47 -14.98
N ALA A 75 -29.80 -12.77 -15.27
CA ALA A 75 -31.08 -13.42 -15.51
C ALA A 75 -31.13 -14.80 -14.83
N ALA A 76 -32.24 -15.07 -14.15
CA ALA A 76 -32.59 -16.42 -13.72
C ALA A 76 -33.26 -17.17 -14.89
N PHE A 77 -32.95 -18.46 -15.00
CA PHE A 77 -33.55 -19.33 -15.99
C PHE A 77 -34.98 -19.73 -15.58
N PRO A 78 -35.90 -19.98 -16.55
CA PRO A 78 -37.22 -20.48 -16.23
C PRO A 78 -37.15 -21.77 -15.40
N PRO A 79 -37.86 -21.89 -14.26
CA PRO A 79 -37.76 -23.06 -13.41
C PRO A 79 -38.07 -24.36 -14.15
N GLN A 80 -37.23 -25.38 -13.96
CA GLN A 80 -37.36 -26.69 -14.60
C GLN A 80 -37.53 -27.80 -13.55
N PRO A 81 -38.26 -28.90 -13.87
CA PRO A 81 -38.30 -30.06 -12.99
C PRO A 81 -36.94 -30.79 -12.97
N ASP A 82 -36.49 -31.21 -11.79
CA ASP A 82 -35.34 -32.11 -11.64
C ASP A 82 -35.74 -33.59 -11.83
N ALA A 83 -34.77 -34.50 -11.72
CA ALA A 83 -34.98 -35.95 -11.86
C ALA A 83 -35.91 -36.55 -10.80
N ALA A 84 -36.09 -35.88 -9.65
CA ALA A 84 -37.00 -36.28 -8.59
C ALA A 84 -38.38 -35.61 -8.71
N GLY A 85 -38.58 -34.73 -9.71
CA GLY A 85 -39.80 -33.98 -9.97
C GLY A 85 -39.92 -32.65 -9.22
N ASN A 86 -38.87 -32.21 -8.52
CA ASN A 86 -38.86 -30.93 -7.82
C ASN A 86 -38.75 -29.80 -8.83
N LEU A 87 -39.42 -28.67 -8.60
CA LEU A 87 -39.22 -27.47 -9.41
C LEU A 87 -37.98 -26.74 -8.91
N VAL A 88 -37.00 -26.56 -9.80
CA VAL A 88 -35.69 -25.97 -9.51
C VAL A 88 -35.55 -24.66 -10.29
N LEU A 89 -35.13 -23.61 -9.59
CA LEU A 89 -34.74 -22.33 -10.19
C LEU A 89 -33.21 -22.30 -10.31
N CYS A 90 -32.70 -21.94 -11.49
CA CYS A 90 -31.26 -21.82 -11.75
C CYS A 90 -30.91 -20.40 -12.19
N TRP A 91 -29.69 -19.94 -11.89
CA TRP A 91 -29.15 -18.66 -12.33
C TRP A 91 -27.62 -18.73 -12.37
N ARG A 92 -26.97 -17.78 -13.04
CA ARG A 92 -25.50 -17.65 -12.98
C ARG A 92 -25.11 -16.75 -11.81
N GLY A 93 -24.20 -17.23 -10.98
CA GLY A 93 -23.63 -16.46 -9.87
C GLY A 93 -22.32 -15.78 -10.27
N ALA A 94 -22.27 -14.46 -10.18
CA ALA A 94 -21.05 -13.66 -10.24
C ALA A 94 -20.20 -13.82 -8.97
N TRP A 95 -18.87 -13.78 -9.11
CA TRP A 95 -17.93 -13.81 -7.98
C TRP A 95 -18.22 -12.66 -7.00
N GLY A 96 -18.02 -12.89 -5.69
CA GLY A 96 -18.17 -11.86 -4.66
C GLY A 96 -19.60 -11.38 -4.40
N LYS A 97 -20.61 -11.98 -5.05
CA LYS A 97 -22.02 -11.65 -4.85
C LYS A 97 -22.76 -12.76 -4.10
N ARG A 98 -23.73 -12.36 -3.27
CA ARG A 98 -24.66 -13.22 -2.53
C ARG A 98 -26.04 -13.20 -3.19
N TYR A 99 -26.70 -14.36 -3.17
CA TYR A 99 -28.03 -14.54 -3.75
C TYR A 99 -29.00 -15.14 -2.73
N THR A 100 -30.16 -14.51 -2.59
CA THR A 100 -31.29 -15.01 -1.81
C THR A 100 -32.51 -15.17 -2.70
N VAL A 101 -33.15 -16.34 -2.66
CA VAL A 101 -34.39 -16.57 -3.41
C VAL A 101 -35.59 -16.18 -2.56
N GLN A 102 -36.50 -15.42 -3.14
CA GLN A 102 -37.74 -15.01 -2.48
C GLN A 102 -38.94 -15.53 -3.27
N SER A 103 -40.03 -15.78 -2.55
CA SER A 103 -41.31 -16.18 -3.13
C SER A 103 -42.39 -15.14 -2.81
N SER A 104 -43.36 -15.02 -3.71
CA SER A 104 -44.52 -14.13 -3.54
C SER A 104 -45.73 -14.75 -4.20
N THR A 105 -46.92 -14.39 -3.72
CA THR A 105 -48.19 -14.88 -4.26
C THR A 105 -49.01 -13.74 -4.88
N ASP A 106 -48.60 -12.49 -4.65
CA ASP A 106 -49.24 -11.25 -5.11
C ASP A 106 -48.30 -10.29 -5.86
N LEU A 107 -47.02 -10.67 -6.04
CA LEU A 107 -45.92 -9.86 -6.60
C LEU A 107 -45.58 -8.59 -5.79
N ARG A 108 -46.14 -8.43 -4.59
CA ARG A 108 -45.96 -7.26 -3.73
C ARG A 108 -45.24 -7.64 -2.43
N THR A 109 -45.72 -8.70 -1.79
CA THR A 109 -45.17 -9.21 -0.54
C THR A 109 -44.24 -10.37 -0.86
N TRP A 110 -42.96 -10.22 -0.51
CA TRP A 110 -41.92 -11.19 -0.81
C TRP A 110 -41.37 -11.82 0.47
N THR A 111 -41.32 -13.14 0.51
CA THR A 111 -40.80 -13.92 1.63
C THR A 111 -39.56 -14.69 1.19
N ALA A 112 -38.45 -14.53 1.92
CA ALA A 112 -37.21 -15.26 1.65
C ALA A 112 -37.41 -16.78 1.86
N LEU A 113 -36.95 -17.57 0.90
CA LEU A 113 -36.80 -19.00 1.04
C LEU A 113 -35.53 -19.29 1.87
N PRO A 114 -35.48 -20.43 2.60
CA PRO A 114 -34.27 -20.85 3.29
C PRO A 114 -33.12 -21.08 2.30
N GLY A 115 -31.94 -20.60 2.67
CA GLY A 115 -30.72 -20.76 1.90
C GLY A 115 -30.14 -19.46 1.38
N THR A 116 -28.82 -19.38 1.41
CA THR A 116 -28.03 -18.29 0.84
C THR A 116 -27.02 -18.92 -0.10
N HIS A 117 -26.88 -18.35 -1.29
CA HIS A 117 -25.95 -18.86 -2.30
C HIS A 117 -24.87 -17.81 -2.58
N VAL A 118 -23.61 -18.22 -2.66
CA VAL A 118 -22.49 -17.34 -2.96
C VAL A 118 -21.99 -17.63 -4.37
N GLY A 119 -21.93 -16.59 -5.19
CA GLY A 119 -21.41 -16.70 -6.55
C GLY A 119 -19.88 -16.69 -6.59
N ARG A 120 -19.38 -17.45 -7.55
CA ARG A 120 -17.99 -17.79 -7.84
C ARG A 120 -17.82 -18.13 -9.34
N VAL A 121 -18.55 -17.42 -10.21
CA VAL A 121 -18.61 -17.68 -11.66
C VAL A 121 -19.10 -19.09 -11.99
N GLN A 122 -20.24 -19.48 -11.41
CA GLN A 122 -20.85 -20.80 -11.57
C GLN A 122 -22.37 -20.72 -11.69
N GLU A 123 -22.99 -21.79 -12.19
CA GLU A 123 -24.45 -21.93 -12.12
C GLU A 123 -24.85 -22.30 -10.68
N LEU A 124 -25.80 -21.55 -10.13
CA LEU A 124 -26.42 -21.76 -8.84
C LEU A 124 -27.85 -22.22 -9.04
N SER A 125 -28.36 -23.03 -8.12
CA SER A 125 -29.75 -23.49 -8.16
C SER A 125 -30.35 -23.65 -6.77
N THR A 126 -31.67 -23.59 -6.69
CA THR A 126 -32.43 -23.92 -5.49
C THR A 126 -33.75 -24.61 -5.83
N ILE A 127 -34.18 -25.52 -4.95
CA ILE A 127 -35.51 -26.13 -5.06
C ILE A 127 -36.54 -25.11 -4.57
N VAL A 128 -37.34 -24.59 -5.50
CA VAL A 128 -38.41 -23.64 -5.19
C VAL A 128 -39.73 -24.32 -4.86
N ARG A 129 -39.88 -25.60 -5.23
CA ARG A 129 -41.02 -26.44 -4.85
C ARG A 129 -40.67 -27.92 -4.88
N ALA A 130 -40.86 -28.61 -3.75
CA ALA A 130 -40.64 -30.06 -3.67
C ALA A 130 -41.75 -30.86 -4.38
N THR A 131 -41.40 -32.04 -4.89
CA THR A 131 -42.35 -32.99 -5.48
C THR A 131 -43.42 -33.38 -4.47
N GLY A 132 -44.69 -33.31 -4.86
CA GLY A 132 -45.82 -33.68 -4.01
C GLY A 132 -46.19 -32.65 -2.93
N ALA A 133 -45.53 -31.48 -2.88
CA ALA A 133 -45.99 -30.37 -2.05
C ALA A 133 -47.42 -29.97 -2.46
N ALA A 134 -48.34 -29.88 -1.48
CA ALA A 134 -49.71 -29.48 -1.73
C ALA A 134 -49.73 -28.09 -2.42
N ALA A 135 -50.51 -27.96 -3.50
CA ALA A 135 -50.75 -26.66 -4.13
C ALA A 135 -51.63 -25.83 -3.19
N THR A 136 -51.04 -25.20 -2.19
CA THR A 136 -51.77 -24.38 -1.20
C THR A 136 -52.24 -23.07 -1.81
N GLU A 137 -51.67 -22.64 -2.94
CA GLU A 137 -52.01 -21.38 -3.61
C GLU A 137 -52.04 -21.52 -5.14
N ALA A 138 -52.96 -20.81 -5.79
CA ALA A 138 -53.21 -20.93 -7.23
C ALA A 138 -52.08 -20.36 -8.11
N ARG A 139 -51.22 -19.49 -7.57
CA ARG A 139 -50.07 -18.88 -8.24
C ARG A 139 -48.96 -18.58 -7.23
N CYS A 140 -47.72 -18.85 -7.60
CA CYS A 140 -46.53 -18.50 -6.84
C CYS A 140 -45.48 -17.95 -7.82
N TYR A 141 -44.77 -16.92 -7.40
CA TYR A 141 -43.74 -16.21 -8.14
C TYR A 141 -42.44 -16.30 -7.36
N TRP A 142 -41.32 -16.37 -8.08
CA TRP A 142 -39.99 -16.41 -7.48
C TRP A 142 -39.10 -15.33 -8.08
N ARG A 143 -38.21 -14.78 -7.26
CA ARG A 143 -37.13 -13.91 -7.71
C ARG A 143 -35.83 -14.26 -6.99
N VAL A 144 -34.72 -13.99 -7.65
CA VAL A 144 -33.38 -14.06 -7.05
C VAL A 144 -32.97 -12.62 -6.73
N VAL A 145 -32.65 -12.36 -5.47
CA VAL A 145 -32.15 -11.06 -5.01
C VAL A 145 -30.64 -11.16 -4.90
N VAL A 146 -29.94 -10.26 -5.59
CA VAL A 146 -28.48 -10.11 -5.53
C VAL A 146 -28.13 -9.11 -4.44
N ALA A 147 -27.05 -9.38 -3.70
CA ALA A 147 -26.45 -8.46 -2.75
C ALA A 147 -24.93 -8.64 -2.80
N ASP A 148 -24.20 -7.60 -2.40
CA ASP A 148 -22.76 -7.70 -2.24
C ASP A 148 -22.37 -8.55 -1.03
N ILE A 149 -21.16 -9.10 -1.11
CA ILE A 149 -20.44 -9.65 0.04
C ILE A 149 -19.28 -8.71 0.29
N ASP A 150 -19.05 -8.45 1.56
CA ASP A 150 -17.87 -7.80 2.10
C ASP A 150 -17.42 -8.76 3.21
N THR A 151 -16.44 -9.59 2.90
CA THR A 151 -16.06 -10.75 3.71
C THR A 151 -15.14 -10.35 4.87
N ASP A 152 -14.31 -9.33 4.67
CA ASP A 152 -13.37 -8.79 5.66
C ASP A 152 -13.92 -7.57 6.43
N GLY A 153 -14.99 -6.94 5.95
CA GLY A 153 -15.70 -5.84 6.57
C GLY A 153 -15.06 -4.48 6.33
N ASP A 154 -14.30 -4.31 5.24
CA ASP A 154 -13.52 -3.11 4.95
C ASP A 154 -14.25 -2.07 4.07
N GLU A 155 -15.51 -2.32 3.75
CA GLU A 155 -16.38 -1.52 2.89
C GLU A 155 -16.01 -1.51 1.39
N VAL A 156 -15.07 -2.38 0.97
CA VAL A 156 -14.83 -2.79 -0.41
C VAL A 156 -15.43 -4.19 -0.59
N THR A 157 -16.32 -4.35 -1.57
CA THR A 157 -17.01 -5.64 -1.73
C THR A 157 -16.10 -6.70 -2.35
N ASP A 158 -16.26 -7.99 -2.04
CA ASP A 158 -15.54 -9.12 -2.65
C ASP A 158 -15.51 -9.07 -4.19
N TRP A 159 -16.53 -8.48 -4.82
CA TRP A 159 -16.57 -8.25 -6.27
C TRP A 159 -15.64 -7.12 -6.71
N GLU A 160 -15.62 -6.01 -5.97
CA GLU A 160 -14.69 -4.89 -6.20
C GLU A 160 -13.26 -5.31 -5.92
N GLU A 161 -13.01 -6.06 -4.85
CA GLU A 161 -11.70 -6.60 -4.51
C GLU A 161 -11.19 -7.54 -5.59
N GLN A 162 -12.04 -8.43 -6.10
CA GLN A 162 -11.66 -9.28 -7.23
C GLN A 162 -11.36 -8.47 -8.51
N THR A 163 -12.07 -7.35 -8.71
CA THR A 163 -11.87 -6.44 -9.85
C THR A 163 -10.58 -5.63 -9.70
N LEU A 164 -10.25 -5.24 -8.47
CA LEU A 164 -9.02 -4.54 -8.08
C LEU A 164 -7.84 -5.50 -7.86
N ALA A 165 -8.11 -6.80 -7.84
CA ALA A 165 -7.20 -7.88 -7.47
C ALA A 165 -6.60 -7.75 -6.05
N THR A 166 -7.43 -7.30 -5.10
CA THR A 166 -7.14 -7.30 -3.67
C THR A 166 -7.74 -8.54 -2.98
N ASP A 167 -7.41 -8.80 -1.71
CA ASP A 167 -7.71 -10.09 -1.05
C ASP A 167 -9.01 -10.02 -0.25
N PRO A 168 -10.06 -10.78 -0.61
CA PRO A 168 -11.37 -10.67 0.03
C PRO A 168 -11.48 -11.24 1.44
N VAL A 169 -10.46 -11.93 1.98
CA VAL A 169 -10.53 -12.51 3.34
C VAL A 169 -9.61 -11.85 4.33
N LEU A 170 -8.70 -11.02 3.86
CA LEU A 170 -7.91 -10.14 4.70
C LEU A 170 -8.56 -8.78 4.57
N PRO A 171 -8.73 -8.02 5.68
CA PRO A 171 -8.93 -6.59 5.56
C PRO A 171 -7.97 -6.15 4.46
N ASN A 172 -8.42 -5.45 3.42
CA ASN A 172 -7.49 -4.61 2.70
C ASN A 172 -7.09 -3.58 3.75
N LEU A 173 -6.15 -3.97 4.63
CA LEU A 173 -5.50 -3.16 5.64
C LEU A 173 -5.13 -1.98 4.82
N ALA A 174 -5.92 -0.92 4.99
CA ALA A 174 -6.04 0.07 3.98
C ALA A 174 -4.63 0.35 3.55
N GLY A 175 -4.28 -0.05 2.32
CA GLY A 175 -3.21 0.63 1.64
C GLY A 175 -3.69 2.04 1.74
N PRO A 176 -3.02 2.84 2.58
CA PRO A 176 -3.74 3.74 3.46
C PRO A 176 -4.66 4.55 2.57
N PRO A 177 -5.96 4.64 2.93
CA PRO A 177 -7.09 4.72 1.97
C PRO A 177 -6.67 5.60 0.82
N LEU A 178 -6.92 5.31 -0.46
CA LEU A 178 -6.47 6.15 -1.63
C LEU A 178 -6.29 7.69 -1.38
N ALA A 179 -7.06 8.31 -0.47
CA ALA A 179 -6.77 9.55 0.26
C ALA A 179 -5.38 9.76 0.96
N GLN A 180 -4.75 8.78 1.61
CA GLN A 180 -3.39 8.82 2.15
C GLN A 180 -2.33 8.52 1.07
N ARG A 181 -2.61 7.69 0.06
CA ARG A 181 -1.82 7.68 -1.19
C ARG A 181 -1.85 9.06 -1.88
N ARG A 182 -2.97 9.80 -1.79
CA ARG A 182 -3.09 11.22 -2.22
C ARG A 182 -2.30 12.20 -1.34
N ALA A 183 -1.82 11.83 -0.14
CA ALA A 183 -0.86 12.66 0.60
C ALA A 183 0.49 12.76 -0.13
N LEU A 184 0.75 11.89 -1.10
CA LEU A 184 1.93 11.88 -1.97
C LEU A 184 1.65 12.46 -3.37
N ALA A 185 0.54 13.20 -3.55
CA ALA A 185 0.09 13.76 -4.84
C ALA A 185 1.05 14.76 -5.52
N GLY A 186 2.24 14.93 -4.96
CA GLY A 186 3.35 15.71 -5.49
C GLY A 186 4.45 14.91 -6.17
N ASP A 187 4.35 13.57 -6.22
CA ASP A 187 5.40 12.69 -6.72
C ASP A 187 5.68 12.90 -8.23
N PRO A 188 6.91 13.30 -8.62
CA PRO A 188 7.32 13.37 -10.02
C PRO A 188 7.82 12.01 -10.59
N GLY A 189 7.87 10.96 -9.77
CA GLY A 189 8.81 9.84 -9.86
C GLY A 189 8.51 8.76 -10.89
N VAL A 190 7.41 8.01 -10.77
CA VAL A 190 7.27 6.73 -11.52
C VAL A 190 7.21 6.94 -13.03
N GLU A 191 6.37 7.87 -13.49
CA GLU A 191 6.15 8.12 -14.92
C GLU A 191 7.41 8.61 -15.65
N ALA A 192 8.30 9.31 -14.93
CA ALA A 192 9.56 9.82 -15.51
C ALA A 192 10.53 8.71 -15.93
N PHE A 193 10.36 7.48 -15.44
CA PHE A 193 11.21 6.34 -15.78
C PHE A 193 10.57 5.37 -16.76
N ARG A 194 9.32 5.61 -17.19
CA ARG A 194 8.69 4.74 -18.17
C ARG A 194 9.37 4.86 -19.53
N PRO A 195 9.66 3.75 -20.21
CA PRO A 195 10.20 3.80 -21.56
C PRO A 195 9.09 4.20 -22.54
N PRO A 196 9.44 4.70 -23.74
CA PRO A 196 8.45 4.88 -24.80
C PRO A 196 7.72 3.56 -25.10
N ALA A 197 6.41 3.60 -25.35
CA ALA A 197 5.62 2.40 -25.66
C ALA A 197 6.15 1.61 -26.88
N ALA A 198 6.85 2.29 -27.80
CA ALA A 198 7.47 1.68 -28.97
C ALA A 198 8.87 1.06 -28.70
N ALA A 199 9.41 1.17 -27.49
CA ALA A 199 10.70 0.58 -27.14
C ALA A 199 10.64 -0.94 -27.29
N GLY A 200 11.55 -1.47 -28.11
CA GLY A 200 11.73 -2.90 -28.28
C GLY A 200 12.11 -3.58 -26.96
N GLY A 201 11.69 -4.81 -26.77
CA GLY A 201 11.86 -5.47 -25.49
C GLY A 201 11.36 -6.90 -25.46
N TYR A 202 11.52 -7.51 -24.29
CA TYR A 202 11.04 -8.85 -23.99
C TYR A 202 9.69 -8.80 -23.26
N TYR A 203 8.87 -9.81 -23.46
CA TYR A 203 7.57 -9.97 -22.84
C TYR A 203 7.54 -11.30 -22.09
N VAL A 204 7.02 -11.28 -20.87
CA VAL A 204 6.86 -12.49 -20.04
C VAL A 204 5.43 -12.54 -19.52
N ASP A 205 4.77 -13.68 -19.69
CA ASP A 205 3.39 -13.95 -19.29
C ASP A 205 3.31 -15.37 -18.69
N ALA A 206 3.09 -15.48 -17.38
CA ALA A 206 3.02 -16.76 -16.69
C ALA A 206 1.85 -17.63 -17.15
N VAL A 207 0.79 -17.02 -17.69
CA VAL A 207 -0.48 -17.66 -18.01
C VAL A 207 -0.49 -18.12 -19.46
N HIS A 208 -0.11 -17.24 -20.39
CA HIS A 208 -0.23 -17.48 -21.84
C HIS A 208 1.11 -17.63 -22.56
N GLY A 209 2.24 -17.37 -21.90
CA GLY A 209 3.56 -17.42 -22.52
C GLY A 209 4.02 -18.84 -22.88
N ASP A 210 5.09 -18.92 -23.67
CA ASP A 210 5.81 -20.15 -24.03
C ASP A 210 7.33 -19.89 -24.05
N ASP A 211 8.10 -20.67 -23.29
CA ASP A 211 9.56 -20.49 -23.20
C ASP A 211 10.32 -20.89 -24.47
N LEU A 212 9.65 -21.54 -25.42
CA LEU A 212 10.15 -21.76 -26.78
C LEU A 212 9.91 -20.58 -27.72
N ALA A 213 9.10 -19.60 -27.31
CA ALA A 213 8.84 -18.40 -28.10
C ALA A 213 10.05 -17.44 -28.12
N VAL A 214 10.00 -16.49 -29.04
CA VAL A 214 11.07 -15.50 -29.22
C VAL A 214 11.06 -14.40 -28.14
N GLY A 215 9.94 -14.17 -27.45
CA GLY A 215 9.82 -13.22 -26.35
C GLY A 215 9.60 -11.76 -26.77
N THR A 216 9.53 -11.42 -28.06
CA THR A 216 9.59 -10.03 -28.53
C THR A 216 8.24 -9.32 -28.71
N SER A 217 7.14 -9.98 -28.34
CA SER A 217 5.80 -9.38 -28.30
C SER A 217 4.93 -10.10 -27.27
N GLY A 218 3.83 -9.48 -26.83
CA GLY A 218 2.89 -10.12 -25.89
C GLY A 218 2.32 -11.44 -26.42
N ALA A 219 2.08 -11.56 -27.73
CA ALA A 219 1.62 -12.80 -28.36
C ALA A 219 2.70 -13.89 -28.47
N GLN A 220 3.97 -13.54 -28.23
CA GLN A 220 5.12 -14.44 -28.26
C GLN A 220 5.92 -14.36 -26.96
N ALA A 221 5.26 -14.04 -25.84
CA ALA A 221 5.88 -13.87 -24.55
C ALA A 221 6.53 -15.18 -24.06
N TRP A 222 7.62 -15.07 -23.31
CA TRP A 222 8.12 -16.19 -22.51
C TRP A 222 7.17 -16.47 -21.36
N ARG A 223 7.21 -17.69 -20.82
CA ARG A 223 6.38 -18.07 -19.68
C ARG A 223 7.05 -17.80 -18.35
N SER A 224 8.33 -18.16 -18.23
CA SER A 224 9.03 -18.23 -16.94
C SER A 224 10.06 -17.11 -16.75
N LEU A 225 10.31 -16.73 -15.50
CA LEU A 225 11.44 -15.85 -15.16
C LEU A 225 12.76 -16.60 -15.31
N THR A 226 12.77 -17.92 -15.18
CA THR A 226 13.91 -18.79 -15.48
C THR A 226 14.36 -18.65 -16.92
N ARG A 227 13.42 -18.47 -17.86
CA ARG A 227 13.75 -18.19 -19.26
C ARG A 227 14.28 -16.78 -19.46
N LEU A 228 13.70 -15.80 -18.76
CA LEU A 228 14.16 -14.41 -18.76
C LEU A 228 15.57 -14.27 -18.17
N ASN A 229 15.88 -14.91 -17.05
CA ASN A 229 17.18 -14.89 -16.39
C ASN A 229 18.32 -15.52 -17.24
N LYS A 230 17.97 -16.20 -18.34
CA LYS A 230 18.95 -16.72 -19.33
C LYS A 230 19.10 -15.80 -20.55
N ALA A 231 18.28 -14.77 -20.66
CA ALA A 231 18.42 -13.76 -21.70
C ALA A 231 19.57 -12.83 -21.34
N GLU A 232 20.38 -12.45 -22.32
CA GLU A 232 21.44 -11.46 -22.09
C GLU A 232 20.88 -10.05 -22.31
N LEU A 233 20.42 -9.42 -21.23
CA LEU A 233 19.90 -8.05 -21.29
C LEU A 233 21.01 -7.05 -21.63
N LYS A 234 20.70 -6.08 -22.49
CA LYS A 234 21.60 -5.01 -22.96
C LYS A 234 21.06 -3.63 -22.56
N PRO A 235 21.91 -2.59 -22.52
CA PRO A 235 21.45 -1.22 -22.28
C PRO A 235 20.28 -0.82 -23.18
N GLY A 236 19.22 -0.28 -22.57
CA GLY A 236 18.00 0.14 -23.26
C GLY A 236 16.94 -0.95 -23.46
N ASP A 237 17.23 -2.21 -23.11
CA ASP A 237 16.23 -3.27 -23.16
C ASP A 237 15.09 -3.00 -22.18
N VAL A 238 13.86 -3.25 -22.64
CA VAL A 238 12.66 -3.21 -21.80
C VAL A 238 12.14 -4.63 -21.60
N VAL A 239 11.84 -5.02 -20.38
CA VAL A 239 11.20 -6.28 -20.02
C VAL A 239 9.80 -5.98 -19.51
N ARG A 240 8.80 -6.54 -20.18
CA ARG A 240 7.38 -6.32 -19.87
C ARG A 240 6.79 -7.57 -19.23
N LEU A 241 6.30 -7.42 -18.02
CA LEU A 241 5.69 -8.49 -17.22
C LEU A 241 4.17 -8.39 -17.30
N ALA A 242 3.49 -9.48 -17.66
CA ALA A 242 2.05 -9.44 -17.91
C ALA A 242 1.26 -9.28 -16.61
N ARG A 243 0.34 -8.33 -16.58
CA ARG A 243 -0.66 -8.20 -15.51
C ARG A 243 -1.48 -9.49 -15.39
N GLY A 244 -1.79 -9.88 -14.16
CA GLY A 244 -2.41 -11.16 -13.82
C GLY A 244 -1.45 -12.36 -13.75
N SER A 245 -0.15 -12.16 -14.02
CA SER A 245 0.86 -13.21 -13.85
C SER A 245 1.35 -13.30 -12.40
N VAL A 246 1.57 -14.53 -11.94
CA VAL A 246 2.26 -14.84 -10.68
C VAL A 246 3.42 -15.78 -11.00
N TRP A 247 4.63 -15.42 -10.57
CA TRP A 247 5.82 -16.26 -10.70
C TRP A 247 6.36 -16.66 -9.34
N ASN A 248 6.70 -17.95 -9.23
CA ASN A 248 7.35 -18.54 -8.05
C ASN A 248 8.85 -18.74 -8.28
N GLU A 249 9.44 -17.83 -9.05
CA GLU A 249 10.81 -17.86 -9.52
C GLU A 249 11.44 -16.49 -9.24
N ALA A 250 12.71 -16.46 -8.85
CA ALA A 250 13.39 -15.19 -8.61
C ALA A 250 13.68 -14.46 -9.94
N LEU A 251 13.57 -13.13 -9.95
CA LEU A 251 14.11 -12.28 -11.01
C LEU A 251 15.56 -11.93 -10.67
N VAL A 252 16.50 -12.28 -11.54
CA VAL A 252 17.92 -12.02 -11.33
C VAL A 252 18.48 -11.25 -12.51
N VAL A 253 19.11 -10.11 -12.24
CA VAL A 253 19.86 -9.34 -13.24
C VAL A 253 21.33 -9.35 -12.85
N TYR A 254 22.14 -10.03 -13.66
CA TYR A 254 23.55 -10.28 -13.36
C TYR A 254 24.40 -9.02 -13.54
N ALA A 255 25.60 -8.99 -12.94
CA ALA A 255 26.50 -7.84 -13.05
C ALA A 255 26.92 -7.51 -14.49
N THR A 256 26.90 -8.51 -15.38
CA THR A 256 27.15 -8.36 -16.82
C THR A 256 26.00 -7.70 -17.57
N GLU A 257 24.84 -7.55 -16.94
CA GLU A 257 23.61 -7.00 -17.49
C GLU A 257 23.36 -5.64 -16.84
N SER A 258 24.05 -4.63 -17.34
CA SER A 258 23.92 -3.26 -16.85
C SER A 258 23.48 -2.35 -17.98
N GLY A 259 22.57 -1.44 -17.68
CA GLY A 259 22.23 -0.32 -18.55
C GLY A 259 23.26 0.79 -18.51
N THR A 260 22.91 1.91 -19.13
CA THR A 260 23.61 3.19 -18.97
C THR A 260 22.63 4.23 -18.44
N VAL A 261 23.13 5.38 -17.99
CA VAL A 261 22.28 6.51 -17.54
C VAL A 261 21.27 6.91 -18.63
N ASP A 262 21.69 6.90 -19.90
CA ASP A 262 20.85 7.28 -21.04
C ASP A 262 20.01 6.12 -21.61
N ALA A 263 20.33 4.88 -21.25
CA ALA A 263 19.68 3.67 -21.73
C ALA A 263 19.63 2.61 -20.61
N PRO A 264 18.82 2.83 -19.56
CA PRO A 264 18.66 1.86 -18.50
C PRO A 264 18.00 0.57 -19.01
N ILE A 265 18.19 -0.53 -18.28
CA ILE A 265 17.36 -1.73 -18.46
C ILE A 265 16.09 -1.52 -17.64
N VAL A 266 14.91 -1.60 -18.26
CA VAL A 266 13.64 -1.26 -17.60
C VAL A 266 12.74 -2.48 -17.49
N PHE A 267 12.21 -2.74 -16.30
CA PHE A 267 11.18 -3.73 -16.02
C PHE A 267 9.87 -3.00 -15.71
N GLU A 268 8.80 -3.32 -16.44
CA GLU A 268 7.48 -2.71 -16.25
C GLU A 268 6.33 -3.70 -16.47
N ALA A 269 5.13 -3.35 -16.01
CA ALA A 269 3.92 -4.15 -16.27
C ALA A 269 3.32 -3.86 -17.66
N TYR A 270 2.67 -4.86 -18.27
CA TYR A 270 1.84 -4.66 -19.47
C TYR A 270 0.52 -5.42 -19.40
N GLY A 271 -0.44 -5.05 -20.25
CA GLY A 271 -1.76 -5.67 -20.29
C GLY A 271 -2.73 -5.07 -19.28
N ARG A 272 -3.70 -5.86 -18.82
CA ARG A 272 -4.78 -5.43 -17.91
C ARG A 272 -4.91 -6.41 -16.73
N GLY A 273 -5.51 -5.95 -15.64
CA GLY A 273 -5.72 -6.74 -14.42
C GLY A 273 -4.68 -6.46 -13.34
N ALA A 274 -4.57 -7.39 -12.39
CA ALA A 274 -3.66 -7.33 -11.25
C ALA A 274 -2.22 -6.98 -11.67
N ALA A 275 -1.49 -6.25 -10.85
CA ALA A 275 -0.06 -6.07 -11.07
C ALA A 275 0.66 -7.44 -11.15
N PRO A 276 1.71 -7.59 -11.96
CA PRO A 276 2.47 -8.83 -12.02
C PRO A 276 3.11 -9.11 -10.65
N THR A 277 3.08 -10.36 -10.20
CA THR A 277 3.52 -10.74 -8.84
C THR A 277 4.68 -11.72 -8.88
N ILE A 278 5.72 -11.45 -8.07
CA ILE A 278 6.74 -12.44 -7.72
C ILE A 278 6.48 -12.87 -6.27
N GLU A 279 6.12 -14.14 -6.09
CA GLU A 279 5.79 -14.72 -4.78
C GLU A 279 6.77 -15.84 -4.46
N LEU A 280 7.58 -15.65 -3.42
CA LEU A 280 8.61 -16.61 -3.01
C LEU A 280 8.49 -16.99 -1.53
N PRO A 281 8.99 -18.17 -1.14
CA PRO A 281 8.96 -18.61 0.25
C PRO A 281 9.85 -17.75 1.16
N ALA A 282 9.61 -17.91 2.46
CA ALA A 282 10.10 -17.02 3.51
C ALA A 282 11.62 -16.91 3.67
N ASP A 283 12.37 -17.83 3.09
CA ASP A 283 13.83 -17.94 3.12
C ASP A 283 14.51 -17.46 1.82
N ALA A 284 13.73 -17.14 0.79
CA ALA A 284 14.21 -16.79 -0.54
C ALA A 284 14.37 -15.28 -0.76
N GLN A 285 15.00 -14.92 -1.88
CA GLN A 285 15.15 -13.55 -2.34
C GLN A 285 14.45 -13.40 -3.70
N ALA A 286 13.47 -12.50 -3.79
CA ALA A 286 12.57 -12.43 -4.95
C ALA A 286 13.17 -11.70 -6.14
N VAL A 287 13.78 -10.54 -5.92
CA VAL A 287 14.48 -9.77 -6.95
C VAL A 287 15.92 -9.52 -6.53
N ASP A 288 16.87 -9.84 -7.40
CA ASP A 288 18.31 -9.66 -7.15
C ASP A 288 18.99 -8.88 -8.28
N PHE A 289 19.30 -7.61 -8.01
CA PHE A 289 19.98 -6.72 -8.94
C PHE A 289 21.47 -6.63 -8.63
N ARG A 290 22.24 -7.33 -9.46
CA ARG A 290 23.71 -7.32 -9.47
C ARG A 290 24.27 -6.40 -10.54
N GLY A 291 23.46 -6.08 -11.55
CA GLY A 291 23.73 -5.09 -12.58
C GLY A 291 23.48 -3.64 -12.13
N SER A 292 23.71 -2.70 -13.02
CA SER A 292 23.61 -1.26 -12.78
C SER A 292 22.69 -0.57 -13.78
N GLN A 293 22.19 0.63 -13.45
CA GLN A 293 21.28 1.42 -14.30
C GLN A 293 20.06 0.59 -14.72
N ILE A 294 19.35 0.08 -13.72
CA ILE A 294 18.16 -0.74 -13.85
C ILE A 294 16.98 0.05 -13.29
N VAL A 295 15.81 -0.06 -13.90
CA VAL A 295 14.57 0.51 -13.41
C VAL A 295 13.56 -0.63 -13.22
N LEU A 296 12.94 -0.71 -12.04
CA LEU A 296 11.87 -1.67 -11.74
C LEU A 296 10.58 -0.94 -11.36
N LEU A 297 9.53 -1.18 -12.14
CA LEU A 297 8.23 -0.54 -12.02
C LEU A 297 7.07 -1.55 -11.90
N ASP A 298 6.03 -1.14 -11.18
CA ASP A 298 4.68 -1.76 -11.15
C ASP A 298 4.61 -3.24 -10.76
N LEU A 299 5.55 -3.74 -9.96
CA LEU A 299 5.56 -5.12 -9.51
C LEU A 299 4.95 -5.27 -8.11
N VAL A 300 4.32 -6.41 -7.84
CA VAL A 300 4.05 -6.89 -6.47
C VAL A 300 5.11 -7.94 -6.09
N VAL A 301 5.74 -7.77 -4.93
CA VAL A 301 6.65 -8.77 -4.35
C VAL A 301 6.07 -9.27 -3.02
N ARG A 302 5.96 -10.58 -2.87
CA ARG A 302 5.32 -11.20 -1.69
C ARG A 302 6.14 -12.33 -1.07
N GLY A 303 6.12 -12.40 0.27
CA GLY A 303 6.52 -13.57 1.07
C GLY A 303 8.03 -13.76 1.30
N ALA A 304 8.89 -13.21 0.45
CA ALA A 304 10.33 -13.45 0.45
C ALA A 304 11.05 -13.04 1.76
N LYS A 305 12.21 -13.65 2.05
CA LYS A 305 13.12 -13.14 3.09
C LYS A 305 13.55 -11.71 2.76
N VAL A 306 13.98 -11.49 1.53
CA VAL A 306 14.31 -10.18 0.97
C VAL A 306 13.49 -9.98 -0.30
N GLY A 307 12.66 -8.94 -0.35
CA GLY A 307 11.85 -8.64 -1.51
C GLY A 307 12.71 -8.24 -2.70
N ILE A 308 13.37 -7.07 -2.61
CA ILE A 308 14.22 -6.53 -3.66
C ILE A 308 15.61 -6.25 -3.08
N HIS A 309 16.63 -6.80 -3.71
CA HIS A 309 18.02 -6.62 -3.30
C HIS A 309 18.84 -5.92 -4.37
N MET A 310 19.55 -4.87 -3.98
CA MET A 310 20.55 -4.18 -4.80
C MET A 310 21.92 -4.42 -4.17
N THR A 311 22.79 -5.14 -4.88
CA THR A 311 24.10 -5.56 -4.33
C THR A 311 25.11 -4.40 -4.26
N ASN A 312 26.19 -4.56 -3.48
CA ASN A 312 27.26 -3.57 -3.36
C ASN A 312 27.95 -3.21 -4.68
N GLY A 313 27.87 -4.07 -5.71
CA GLY A 313 28.42 -3.80 -7.04
C GLY A 313 27.48 -3.01 -7.95
N SER A 314 26.21 -2.84 -7.56
CA SER A 314 25.21 -2.14 -8.35
C SER A 314 25.31 -0.63 -8.17
N GLN A 315 24.92 0.11 -9.21
CA GLN A 315 24.80 1.56 -9.14
C GLN A 315 23.63 2.09 -9.97
N GLY A 316 22.96 3.13 -9.48
CA GLY A 316 21.90 3.81 -10.24
C GLY A 316 20.67 2.97 -10.53
N VAL A 317 20.34 2.03 -9.63
CA VAL A 317 19.09 1.27 -9.72
C VAL A 317 17.95 2.11 -9.16
N VAL A 318 16.81 2.13 -9.87
CA VAL A 318 15.57 2.78 -9.48
C VAL A 318 14.53 1.70 -9.21
N VAL A 319 13.97 1.70 -8.00
CA VAL A 319 12.83 0.85 -7.62
C VAL A 319 11.66 1.79 -7.34
N ALA A 320 10.66 1.81 -8.23
CA ALA A 320 9.59 2.78 -8.14
C ALA A 320 8.19 2.24 -8.43
N GLY A 321 7.18 2.67 -7.66
CA GLY A 321 5.79 2.30 -7.90
C GLY A 321 5.49 0.82 -7.67
N ASN A 322 6.29 0.13 -6.86
CA ASN A 322 6.10 -1.29 -6.54
C ASN A 322 5.32 -1.45 -5.24
N GLU A 323 4.68 -2.61 -5.07
CA GLU A 323 4.08 -3.05 -3.81
C GLU A 323 4.88 -4.22 -3.25
N ILE A 324 5.27 -4.14 -1.96
CA ILE A 324 6.03 -5.20 -1.30
C ILE A 324 5.35 -5.54 0.01
N ILE A 325 4.95 -6.80 0.16
CA ILE A 325 4.12 -7.28 1.27
C ILE A 325 4.66 -8.61 1.83
N ASP A 326 4.48 -8.85 3.13
CA ASP A 326 4.85 -10.12 3.80
C ASP A 326 6.34 -10.49 3.62
N ALA A 327 7.18 -9.49 3.39
CA ALA A 327 8.61 -9.68 3.28
C ALA A 327 9.27 -9.60 4.67
N GLY A 328 10.40 -10.29 4.82
CA GLY A 328 11.27 -10.11 5.98
C GLY A 328 11.97 -8.75 5.99
N ILE A 329 12.61 -8.45 4.87
CA ILE A 329 13.16 -7.15 4.49
C ILE A 329 12.56 -6.81 3.12
N ALA A 330 11.84 -5.71 2.98
CA ALA A 330 11.19 -5.39 1.71
C ALA A 330 12.21 -4.96 0.65
N ILE A 331 13.07 -3.99 0.96
CA ILE A 331 14.16 -3.56 0.09
C ILE A 331 15.47 -3.57 0.87
N SER A 332 16.46 -4.32 0.39
CA SER A 332 17.84 -4.25 0.87
C SER A 332 18.70 -3.56 -0.19
N VAL A 333 19.33 -2.45 0.18
CA VAL A 333 20.14 -1.63 -0.71
C VAL A 333 21.56 -1.49 -0.20
N GLU A 334 22.49 -1.95 -1.02
CA GLU A 334 23.92 -1.69 -0.91
C GLU A 334 24.32 -0.73 -2.06
N GLY A 335 25.63 -0.61 -2.35
CA GLY A 335 26.08 0.04 -3.58
C GLY A 335 25.92 1.56 -3.55
N ARG A 336 25.58 2.17 -4.70
CA ARG A 336 25.48 3.64 -4.77
C ARG A 336 24.53 4.23 -5.81
N GLY A 337 24.05 5.45 -5.54
CA GLY A 337 23.29 6.23 -6.52
C GLY A 337 21.87 5.71 -6.75
N HIS A 338 21.35 4.91 -5.82
CA HIS A 338 20.06 4.24 -5.94
C HIS A 338 18.89 5.18 -5.60
N ARG A 339 17.71 4.87 -6.14
CA ARG A 339 16.47 5.63 -5.87
C ARG A 339 15.34 4.66 -5.54
N ILE A 340 14.70 4.86 -4.40
CA ILE A 340 13.56 4.07 -3.91
C ILE A 340 12.37 5.03 -3.82
N LEU A 341 11.48 4.98 -4.80
CA LEU A 341 10.49 6.04 -5.01
C LEU A 341 9.08 5.48 -5.02
N SER A 342 8.16 6.06 -4.26
CA SER A 342 6.74 5.82 -4.50
C SER A 342 6.31 4.37 -4.36
N ASN A 343 7.05 3.59 -3.56
CA ASN A 343 6.70 2.20 -3.29
C ASN A 343 5.70 2.14 -2.14
N TYR A 344 4.82 1.15 -2.19
CA TYR A 344 3.95 0.79 -1.09
C TYR A 344 4.50 -0.47 -0.41
N ILE A 345 5.01 -0.31 0.80
CA ILE A 345 5.64 -1.39 1.56
C ILE A 345 4.82 -1.61 2.80
N HIS A 346 4.30 -2.82 3.00
CA HIS A 346 3.44 -3.05 4.15
C HIS A 346 3.39 -4.48 4.67
N ASP A 347 2.87 -4.61 5.89
CA ASP A 347 2.59 -5.89 6.55
C ASP A 347 3.79 -6.83 6.50
N LEU A 348 4.92 -6.32 6.98
CA LEU A 348 6.18 -7.04 7.00
C LEU A 348 6.24 -7.97 8.21
N ARG A 349 7.10 -8.99 8.13
CA ARG A 349 7.19 -10.02 9.16
C ARG A 349 8.62 -10.21 9.66
N MET A 350 8.74 -10.79 10.85
CA MET A 350 10.02 -11.26 11.35
C MET A 350 10.63 -12.31 10.41
N ILE A 351 11.94 -12.23 10.19
CA ILE A 351 12.74 -13.27 9.55
C ILE A 351 13.09 -14.32 10.59
N ARG A 352 13.55 -13.86 11.75
CA ARG A 352 13.85 -14.68 12.92
C ARG A 352 13.03 -14.17 14.10
N ASN A 353 12.34 -15.08 14.76
CA ASN A 353 11.52 -14.81 15.94
C ASN A 353 11.60 -16.01 16.89
N THR A 354 12.48 -15.98 17.86
CA THR A 354 12.78 -17.10 18.76
C THR A 354 12.94 -16.66 20.21
N PRO A 355 12.76 -17.57 21.20
CA PRO A 355 13.02 -17.23 22.60
C PRO A 355 14.50 -17.05 22.97
N GLU A 356 15.43 -17.27 22.03
CA GLU A 356 16.86 -17.12 22.27
C GLU A 356 17.23 -15.63 22.27
N PRO A 357 18.02 -15.15 23.24
CA PRO A 357 18.14 -13.73 23.50
C PRO A 357 18.88 -12.97 22.38
N SER A 358 18.28 -11.87 21.96
CA SER A 358 18.87 -10.85 21.05
C SER A 358 19.19 -11.39 19.67
N ASP A 359 18.31 -12.23 19.12
CA ASP A 359 18.51 -12.87 17.83
C ASP A 359 17.37 -12.67 16.83
N ASP A 360 16.26 -12.10 17.30
CA ASP A 360 15.15 -11.65 16.49
C ASP A 360 15.58 -10.55 15.52
N TYR A 361 15.08 -10.62 14.28
CA TYR A 361 15.21 -9.54 13.29
C TYR A 361 14.20 -9.72 12.15
N GLY A 362 13.78 -8.62 11.54
CA GLY A 362 12.91 -8.58 10.36
C GLY A 362 11.92 -7.44 10.43
N ALA A 363 10.89 -7.50 9.58
CA ALA A 363 9.91 -6.44 9.39
C ALA A 363 10.49 -5.07 8.97
N ILE A 364 11.58 -5.09 8.17
CA ILE A 364 12.33 -3.90 7.76
C ILE A 364 11.88 -3.44 6.38
N ALA A 365 11.39 -2.20 6.24
CA ALA A 365 10.97 -1.67 4.95
C ALA A 365 12.18 -1.43 4.02
N VAL A 366 13.16 -0.65 4.48
CA VAL A 366 14.38 -0.40 3.71
C VAL A 366 15.62 -0.57 4.59
N LEU A 367 16.38 -1.64 4.32
CA LEU A 367 17.69 -1.86 4.92
C LEU A 367 18.78 -1.25 4.03
N MET A 368 19.60 -0.35 4.57
CA MET A 368 20.49 0.50 3.77
C MET A 368 21.95 0.41 4.19
N MET A 369 22.80 0.29 3.17
CA MET A 369 24.25 0.33 3.24
C MET A 369 24.74 1.08 1.98
N GLY A 370 25.80 1.90 2.08
CA GLY A 370 26.38 2.54 0.90
C GLY A 370 26.13 4.04 0.79
N GLU A 371 26.13 4.57 -0.43
CA GLU A 371 26.19 6.02 -0.66
C GLU A 371 25.27 6.55 -1.77
N ASP A 372 24.95 7.85 -1.73
CA ASP A 372 24.14 8.52 -2.75
C ASP A 372 22.74 7.90 -2.94
N LEU A 373 22.08 7.55 -1.83
CA LEU A 373 20.73 6.98 -1.84
C LEU A 373 19.66 8.07 -1.67
N GLU A 374 18.60 7.98 -2.46
CA GLU A 374 17.38 8.76 -2.30
C GLU A 374 16.20 7.82 -2.07
N ALA A 375 15.53 7.95 -0.94
CA ALA A 375 14.26 7.27 -0.68
C ALA A 375 13.17 8.30 -0.46
N ALA A 376 12.20 8.36 -1.38
CA ALA A 376 11.20 9.41 -1.34
C ALA A 376 9.81 8.99 -1.80
N TRP A 377 8.80 9.64 -1.24
CA TRP A 377 7.39 9.34 -1.51
C TRP A 377 6.98 7.90 -1.28
N ASN A 378 7.72 7.13 -0.50
CA ASN A 378 7.31 5.78 -0.14
C ASN A 378 6.25 5.83 0.95
N CYS A 379 5.35 4.86 0.89
CA CYS A 379 4.33 4.62 1.89
C CYS A 379 4.66 3.31 2.61
N LEU A 380 5.04 3.41 3.88
CA LEU A 380 5.60 2.33 4.70
C LEU A 380 4.63 2.09 5.86
N VAL A 381 3.86 1.00 5.81
CA VAL A 381 2.74 0.77 6.74
C VAL A 381 2.87 -0.58 7.41
N ASN A 382 2.73 -0.67 8.74
CA ASN A 382 2.90 -1.93 9.46
C ASN A 382 4.26 -2.60 9.17
N CYS A 383 5.32 -1.80 9.00
CA CYS A 383 6.70 -2.29 8.94
C CYS A 383 7.21 -2.50 10.39
N ARG A 384 6.53 -3.40 11.09
CA ARG A 384 6.74 -3.75 12.50
C ARG A 384 6.05 -5.08 12.77
N ALA A 385 6.73 -6.00 13.45
CA ALA A 385 6.18 -7.30 13.80
C ALA A 385 6.46 -7.69 15.26
N PRO A 386 5.65 -8.58 15.87
CA PRO A 386 5.92 -9.10 17.20
C PRO A 386 7.26 -9.83 17.29
N SER A 387 8.04 -9.52 18.33
CA SER A 387 9.34 -10.13 18.65
C SER A 387 9.30 -10.73 20.05
N HIS A 388 9.93 -11.89 20.23
CA HIS A 388 10.16 -12.50 21.53
C HIS A 388 11.14 -11.70 22.39
N ASP A 389 12.18 -11.13 21.76
CA ASP A 389 13.26 -10.40 22.44
C ASP A 389 12.88 -8.96 22.79
N PHE A 390 12.23 -8.27 21.86
CA PHE A 390 12.02 -6.82 21.90
C PHE A 390 10.56 -6.43 22.10
N GLY A 391 9.65 -7.41 22.12
CA GLY A 391 8.20 -7.22 22.12
C GLY A 391 7.69 -6.92 20.71
N THR A 392 8.30 -5.94 20.04
CA THR A 392 8.16 -5.67 18.61
C THR A 392 9.49 -5.25 18.01
N ASP A 393 9.67 -5.49 16.72
CA ASP A 393 10.87 -5.13 15.97
C ASP A 393 10.52 -4.74 14.52
N GLY A 394 11.48 -4.17 13.79
CA GLY A 394 11.38 -3.68 12.43
C GLY A 394 11.35 -2.15 12.34
N GLY A 395 11.13 -1.62 11.13
CA GLY A 395 11.19 -0.18 10.95
C GLY A 395 11.01 0.27 9.52
N ALA A 396 10.89 1.59 9.36
CA ALA A 396 10.77 2.22 8.05
C ALA A 396 12.11 2.15 7.30
N PHE A 397 13.18 2.58 7.97
CA PHE A 397 14.54 2.59 7.45
C PHE A 397 15.52 2.12 8.53
N GLU A 398 16.46 1.28 8.14
CA GLU A 398 17.51 0.80 9.04
C GLU A 398 18.85 0.77 8.33
N SER A 399 19.94 0.97 9.08
CA SER A 399 21.30 0.72 8.61
C SER A 399 21.92 -0.41 9.41
N TRP A 400 22.67 -1.29 8.72
CA TRP A 400 23.37 -2.40 9.37
C TRP A 400 24.89 -2.42 9.08
N TYR A 401 25.71 -2.69 10.10
CA TYR A 401 27.15 -2.91 9.97
C TYR A 401 27.46 -4.31 9.38
N PRO A 402 28.43 -4.47 8.46
CA PRO A 402 29.49 -3.52 8.08
C PRO A 402 29.15 -2.57 6.94
N GLY A 403 29.37 -1.26 7.13
CA GLY A 403 29.18 -0.27 6.06
C GLY A 403 29.26 1.18 6.55
N THR A 404 29.17 2.14 5.64
CA THR A 404 28.92 3.55 5.95
C THR A 404 27.67 3.99 5.19
N LEU A 405 26.90 4.91 5.75
CA LEU A 405 25.90 5.67 5.03
C LEU A 405 26.43 7.05 4.66
N ARG A 406 26.55 7.35 3.36
CA ARG A 406 27.01 8.67 2.89
C ARG A 406 26.03 9.32 1.93
N ARG A 407 25.74 10.61 2.12
CA ARG A 407 24.91 11.41 1.19
C ARG A 407 23.55 10.77 0.93
N VAL A 408 22.86 10.41 2.01
CA VAL A 408 21.54 9.75 1.96
C VAL A 408 20.44 10.79 2.19
N ARG A 409 19.37 10.73 1.40
CA ARG A 409 18.19 11.57 1.55
C ARG A 409 16.94 10.70 1.69
N LEU A 410 16.28 10.82 2.84
CA LEU A 410 14.99 10.19 3.14
C LEU A 410 13.96 11.29 3.24
N HIS A 411 13.13 11.47 2.21
CA HIS A 411 12.23 12.62 2.18
C HIS A 411 10.85 12.36 1.63
N HIS A 412 9.86 13.10 2.10
CA HIS A 412 8.49 13.02 1.59
C HIS A 412 7.86 11.62 1.73
N ASN A 413 8.33 10.79 2.67
CA ASN A 413 7.77 9.48 2.94
C ASN A 413 6.64 9.56 3.97
N LEU A 414 5.72 8.61 3.91
CA LEU A 414 4.77 8.30 4.97
C LEU A 414 5.22 7.01 5.65
N ALA A 415 5.41 7.05 6.96
CA ALA A 415 5.60 5.87 7.79
C ALA A 415 4.47 5.79 8.83
N ASP A 416 3.73 4.69 8.81
CA ASP A 416 2.63 4.41 9.75
C ASP A 416 2.86 3.06 10.45
N ASN A 417 2.78 3.07 11.77
CA ASN A 417 2.90 1.87 12.61
C ASN A 417 4.17 1.05 12.30
N THR A 418 5.30 1.75 12.23
CA THR A 418 6.64 1.17 12.20
C THR A 418 7.23 1.17 13.62
N ASP A 419 8.24 0.35 13.96
CA ASP A 419 8.84 0.45 15.31
C ASP A 419 9.64 1.75 15.48
N GLY A 420 10.42 2.10 14.45
CA GLY A 420 11.05 3.40 14.26
C GLY A 420 11.00 3.84 12.81
N PHE A 421 11.45 5.08 12.54
CA PHE A 421 11.65 5.53 11.17
C PHE A 421 13.08 5.33 10.70
N MET A 422 14.08 5.62 11.54
CA MET A 422 15.47 5.39 11.21
C MET A 422 16.23 4.78 12.38
N GLU A 423 16.77 3.59 12.19
CA GLU A 423 17.76 3.00 13.09
C GLU A 423 19.16 3.03 12.45
N LEU A 424 20.16 3.45 13.24
CA LEU A 424 21.51 3.68 12.76
C LEU A 424 22.52 2.82 13.50
N THR A 425 23.12 1.84 12.81
CA THR A 425 24.22 1.01 13.31
C THR A 425 25.49 1.09 12.44
N ASN A 426 25.72 2.24 11.80
CA ASN A 426 26.88 2.48 10.93
C ASN A 426 27.45 3.90 11.13
N ASP A 427 28.67 4.12 10.62
CA ASP A 427 29.16 5.49 10.41
C ASP A 427 28.23 6.21 9.41
N VAL A 428 27.92 7.47 9.69
CA VAL A 428 27.08 8.33 8.85
C VAL A 428 27.83 9.60 8.49
N ASP A 429 27.74 9.98 7.21
CA ASP A 429 28.21 11.25 6.69
C ASP A 429 27.14 11.84 5.75
N ASN A 430 26.48 12.92 6.19
CA ASN A 430 25.44 13.63 5.47
C ASN A 430 24.18 12.78 5.21
N LEU A 431 23.36 12.63 6.25
CA LEU A 431 22.02 12.04 6.19
C LEU A 431 20.97 13.14 6.37
N LEU A 432 20.11 13.33 5.36
CA LEU A 432 18.98 14.25 5.42
C LEU A 432 17.68 13.45 5.54
N ILE A 433 16.91 13.71 6.59
CA ILE A 433 15.56 13.19 6.81
C ILE A 433 14.62 14.39 6.80
N ALA A 434 13.83 14.58 5.74
CA ALA A 434 13.02 15.78 5.61
C ALA A 434 11.64 15.65 4.97
N HIS A 435 10.68 16.46 5.41
CA HIS A 435 9.30 16.47 4.89
C HIS A 435 8.59 15.12 4.97
N ASN A 436 8.96 14.25 5.91
CA ASN A 436 8.27 12.98 6.08
C ASN A 436 7.14 13.11 7.13
N LEU A 437 6.13 12.26 7.01
CA LEU A 437 5.06 12.07 8.00
C LEU A 437 5.25 10.73 8.70
N PHE A 438 5.27 10.76 10.04
CA PHE A 438 5.55 9.63 10.90
C PHE A 438 4.38 9.50 11.87
N ILE A 439 3.64 8.40 11.79
CA ILE A 439 2.42 8.23 12.56
C ILE A 439 2.39 6.88 13.26
N ASN A 440 1.86 6.85 14.48
CA ASN A 440 1.62 5.62 15.26
C ASN A 440 2.86 4.74 15.57
N SER A 441 4.08 5.26 15.37
CA SER A 441 5.32 4.58 15.74
C SER A 441 5.71 4.84 17.21
N PRO A 442 6.23 3.85 17.96
CA PRO A 442 6.73 4.05 19.32
C PRO A 442 8.04 4.84 19.36
N GLY A 443 8.92 4.69 18.36
CA GLY A 443 10.15 5.46 18.20
C GLY A 443 10.17 6.31 16.91
N CYS A 444 11.21 7.14 16.75
CA CYS A 444 11.46 7.86 15.50
C CYS A 444 12.90 7.65 15.00
N LEU A 445 13.91 8.15 15.74
CA LEU A 445 15.32 7.90 15.42
C LEU A 445 15.99 7.10 16.54
N CYS A 446 16.74 6.07 16.18
CA CYS A 446 17.59 5.31 17.09
C CYS A 446 19.05 5.38 16.62
N PHE A 447 19.95 5.76 17.53
CA PHE A 447 21.38 5.87 17.28
C PHE A 447 22.13 4.86 18.15
N HIS A 448 22.78 3.88 17.55
CA HIS A 448 23.72 2.99 18.25
C HIS A 448 25.13 3.54 18.18
N THR A 449 25.69 4.01 19.29
CA THR A 449 27.03 4.62 19.25
C THR A 449 28.16 3.65 19.51
N ASP A 450 28.01 2.74 20.47
CA ASP A 450 29.10 1.87 20.96
C ASP A 450 28.63 0.54 21.56
N ASP A 451 27.39 0.15 21.32
CA ASP A 451 26.75 -1.03 21.90
C ASP A 451 26.71 -2.24 20.94
N VAL A 452 26.67 -2.00 19.63
CA VAL A 452 26.62 -3.04 18.59
C VAL A 452 28.01 -3.56 18.23
N ALA A 453 28.18 -4.89 18.28
CA ALA A 453 29.36 -5.62 17.79
C ALA A 453 30.75 -5.10 18.28
N GLY A 454 30.79 -4.38 19.41
CA GLY A 454 32.01 -3.75 19.92
C GLY A 454 32.57 -2.64 19.03
N LYS A 455 31.74 -2.08 18.15
CA LYS A 455 32.08 -0.98 17.25
C LYS A 455 31.69 0.35 17.87
N VAL A 456 32.42 1.40 17.50
CA VAL A 456 32.07 2.79 17.80
C VAL A 456 31.75 3.46 16.48
N PHE A 457 30.58 4.07 16.37
CA PHE A 457 30.09 4.73 15.16
C PHE A 457 30.18 6.24 15.30
N THR A 458 30.36 6.93 14.18
CA THR A 458 30.40 8.40 14.11
C THR A 458 29.26 8.92 13.25
N TYR A 459 28.59 9.99 13.68
CA TYR A 459 27.42 10.55 12.99
C TYR A 459 27.68 11.99 12.56
N GLN A 460 28.02 12.22 11.29
CA GLN A 460 28.31 13.55 10.76
C GLN A 460 27.20 14.03 9.83
N GLY A 461 26.77 15.27 9.99
CA GLY A 461 25.79 15.90 9.11
C GLY A 461 24.42 15.23 9.12
N VAL A 462 23.96 14.69 10.26
CA VAL A 462 22.59 14.18 10.36
C VAL A 462 21.63 15.36 10.52
N ARG A 463 20.63 15.45 9.65
CA ARG A 463 19.64 16.53 9.63
C ARG A 463 18.23 15.97 9.62
N PHE A 464 17.41 16.39 10.57
CA PHE A 464 15.99 16.05 10.70
C PHE A 464 15.18 17.34 10.57
N GLU A 465 14.68 17.60 9.36
CA GLU A 465 14.17 18.92 8.95
C GLU A 465 12.73 18.84 8.42
N ASN A 466 11.84 19.75 8.83
CA ASN A 466 10.48 19.84 8.26
C ASN A 466 9.65 18.54 8.34
N ASN A 467 9.84 17.74 9.38
CA ASN A 467 9.08 16.50 9.56
C ASN A 467 7.86 16.71 10.46
N THR A 468 6.81 15.94 10.24
CA THR A 468 5.66 15.86 11.15
C THR A 468 5.61 14.48 11.79
N VAL A 469 5.79 14.41 13.11
CA VAL A 469 5.75 13.18 13.91
C VAL A 469 4.54 13.23 14.83
N VAL A 470 3.64 12.26 14.73
CA VAL A 470 2.45 12.17 15.59
C VAL A 470 2.30 10.77 16.15
N ARG A 471 2.42 10.65 17.47
CA ARG A 471 2.27 9.37 18.15
C ARG A 471 0.89 9.26 18.79
N ASP A 472 0.26 8.09 18.63
CA ASP A 472 -0.97 7.77 19.34
C ASP A 472 -0.74 7.90 20.86
N PRO A 473 -1.62 8.62 21.59
CA PRO A 473 -1.47 8.86 23.02
C PRO A 473 -1.52 7.60 23.90
N THR A 474 -2.01 6.47 23.37
CA THR A 474 -2.06 5.15 24.02
C THR A 474 -0.74 4.40 23.95
N ILE A 475 0.17 4.77 23.04
CA ILE A 475 1.50 4.19 22.96
C ILE A 475 2.31 4.62 24.20
N ALA A 476 3.01 3.65 24.81
CA ALA A 476 3.81 3.89 26.00
C ALA A 476 4.77 5.09 25.83
N ALA A 477 4.85 5.92 26.87
CA ALA A 477 5.74 7.08 26.88
C ALA A 477 7.20 6.63 26.70
N GLY A 478 7.86 7.13 25.66
CA GLY A 478 9.25 6.82 25.32
C GLY A 478 9.93 8.00 24.62
N ALA A 479 11.25 7.93 24.42
CA ALA A 479 12.00 8.94 23.69
C ALA A 479 11.70 8.87 22.19
N ILE A 480 11.66 10.03 21.53
CA ILE A 480 11.48 10.12 20.07
C ILE A 480 12.82 9.93 19.37
N PHE A 481 13.87 10.53 19.95
CA PHE A 481 15.26 10.30 19.55
C PHE A 481 15.96 9.52 20.67
N THR A 482 16.26 8.26 20.38
CA THR A 482 16.92 7.32 21.30
C THR A 482 18.39 7.20 20.94
N VAL A 483 19.24 7.13 21.97
CA VAL A 483 20.65 6.80 21.79
C VAL A 483 20.98 5.60 22.66
N LEU A 484 21.45 4.53 22.04
CA LEU A 484 21.88 3.31 22.69
C LEU A 484 23.41 3.30 22.74
N SER A 485 23.94 3.13 23.95
CA SER A 485 25.36 3.27 24.22
C SER A 485 25.79 2.48 25.46
N LYS A 486 26.98 1.89 25.43
CA LYS A 486 27.63 1.31 26.61
C LYS A 486 28.24 2.38 27.51
N THR A 487 28.55 3.54 26.96
CA THR A 487 29.14 4.69 27.67
C THR A 487 28.15 5.88 27.79
N LEU A 488 26.85 5.57 27.96
CA LEU A 488 25.80 6.56 28.18
C LEU A 488 26.21 7.59 29.24
N GLY A 489 26.37 8.84 28.82
CA GLY A 489 26.66 9.95 29.73
C GLY A 489 27.94 10.72 29.47
N VAL A 490 28.80 10.24 28.57
CA VAL A 490 30.03 10.93 28.15
C VAL A 490 29.82 11.54 26.76
N PRO A 491 29.96 12.86 26.59
CA PRO A 491 29.97 13.49 25.26
C PRO A 491 30.99 12.79 24.35
N GLN A 492 30.51 12.31 23.22
CA GLN A 492 31.35 11.71 22.19
C GLN A 492 31.65 12.79 21.15
N ALA A 493 32.93 13.02 20.86
CA ALA A 493 33.32 14.02 19.88
C ALA A 493 33.05 13.50 18.46
N GLY A 494 32.72 14.41 17.53
CA GLY A 494 32.58 14.06 16.11
C GLY A 494 31.16 13.70 15.67
N HIS A 495 30.17 13.77 16.56
CA HIS A 495 28.76 13.66 16.18
C HIS A 495 28.14 15.03 15.91
N SER A 496 27.19 15.09 14.99
CA SER A 496 26.38 16.29 14.70
C SER A 496 24.97 15.90 14.27
N LEU A 497 23.99 16.57 14.86
CA LEU A 497 22.57 16.39 14.60
C LEU A 497 21.92 17.77 14.55
N THR A 498 21.25 18.08 13.44
CA THR A 498 20.38 19.26 13.32
C THR A 498 18.93 18.81 13.37
N VAL A 499 18.13 19.40 14.24
CA VAL A 499 16.69 19.17 14.31
C VAL A 499 15.95 20.48 14.22
N ARG A 500 15.26 20.71 13.11
CA ARG A 500 14.74 22.02 12.76
C ARG A 500 13.44 21.96 11.97
N ASN A 501 12.59 22.97 12.11
CA ASN A 501 11.33 23.08 11.38
C ASN A 501 10.34 21.92 11.64
N ASN A 502 10.48 21.13 12.70
CA ASN A 502 9.64 19.95 12.89
C ASN A 502 8.39 20.25 13.71
N VAL A 503 7.33 19.49 13.44
CA VAL A 503 6.15 19.38 14.31
C VAL A 503 6.14 18.00 14.91
N VAL A 504 6.11 17.91 16.24
CA VAL A 504 6.21 16.65 16.96
C VAL A 504 5.14 16.61 18.05
N VAL A 505 4.26 15.62 17.99
CA VAL A 505 3.20 15.37 18.97
C VAL A 505 3.41 14.00 19.59
N SER A 506 3.56 13.95 20.92
CA SER A 506 3.88 12.70 21.62
C SER A 506 3.28 12.63 23.03
N PRO A 507 2.86 11.45 23.52
CA PRO A 507 2.51 11.27 24.93
C PRO A 507 3.73 11.25 25.86
N GLY A 508 4.95 11.16 25.31
CA GLY A 508 6.20 10.94 26.02
C GLY A 508 7.02 12.19 26.36
N ARG A 509 8.03 11.98 27.22
CA ARG A 509 8.86 13.02 27.85
C ARG A 509 10.03 13.49 26.96
N LEU A 510 10.72 12.61 26.24
CA LEU A 510 12.08 12.89 25.76
C LEU A 510 12.14 13.22 24.27
N VAL A 511 12.51 14.47 23.96
CA VAL A 511 12.84 14.85 22.59
C VAL A 511 14.33 14.61 22.32
N TYR A 512 15.27 14.84 23.26
CA TYR A 512 16.71 14.69 23.00
C TYR A 512 17.50 14.10 24.17
N ASN A 513 18.47 13.23 23.86
CA ASN A 513 19.56 12.92 24.77
C ASN A 513 20.82 13.75 24.39
N PRO A 514 21.11 14.89 25.06
CA PRO A 514 22.25 15.75 24.73
C PRO A 514 23.60 15.05 24.90
N ARG A 515 23.64 13.97 25.67
CA ARG A 515 24.89 13.46 26.22
C ARG A 515 25.81 12.83 25.18
N VAL A 516 25.32 12.54 23.98
CA VAL A 516 26.15 12.03 22.87
C VAL A 516 26.55 13.13 21.91
N PHE A 517 25.61 13.99 21.49
CA PHE A 517 25.89 15.01 20.47
C PHE A 517 26.59 16.27 21.01
N GLY A 518 26.42 16.59 22.30
CA GLY A 518 27.10 17.74 22.93
C GLY A 518 26.93 19.03 22.13
N ALA A 519 28.04 19.68 21.77
CA ALA A 519 28.06 20.91 20.97
C ALA A 519 27.69 20.70 19.48
N GLY A 520 27.61 19.45 19.00
CA GLY A 520 27.18 19.11 17.65
C GLY A 520 25.67 19.04 17.47
N LEU A 521 24.89 19.18 18.55
CA LEU A 521 23.44 19.27 18.47
C LEU A 521 23.00 20.71 18.17
N ILE A 522 22.25 20.88 17.09
CA ILE A 522 21.55 22.12 16.75
C ILE A 522 20.06 21.83 16.79
N HIS A 523 19.30 22.60 17.57
CA HIS A 523 17.85 22.53 17.58
C HIS A 523 17.24 23.94 17.62
N ASP A 524 16.32 24.22 16.70
CA ASP A 524 15.60 25.49 16.63
C ASP A 524 14.35 25.36 15.74
N HIS A 525 13.40 26.30 15.86
CA HIS A 525 12.18 26.36 15.04
C HIS A 525 11.41 25.03 15.02
N ASN A 526 11.22 24.41 16.18
CA ASN A 526 10.45 23.19 16.33
C ASN A 526 9.23 23.41 17.21
N LEU A 527 8.18 22.63 16.98
CA LEU A 527 7.01 22.58 17.83
C LEU A 527 6.87 21.19 18.46
N PHE A 528 6.98 21.12 19.79
CA PHE A 528 6.94 19.90 20.59
C PHE A 528 5.70 19.86 21.49
N CYS A 529 4.62 19.24 21.02
CA CYS A 529 3.38 19.10 21.78
C CYS A 529 3.39 17.78 22.59
N CYS A 530 3.57 17.87 23.91
CA CYS A 530 3.52 16.71 24.81
C CYS A 530 2.15 16.60 25.50
N VAL A 531 1.38 15.55 25.21
CA VAL A 531 -0.05 15.47 25.59
C VAL A 531 -0.33 14.83 26.96
N ASN A 532 0.59 14.02 27.53
CA ASN A 532 0.31 13.20 28.72
C ASN A 532 1.35 13.29 29.87
N ASN A 533 2.41 14.09 29.76
CA ASN A 533 3.42 14.26 30.80
C ASN A 533 3.87 15.70 30.84
N GLY A 534 3.46 16.46 31.88
CA GLY A 534 3.99 17.72 32.46
C GLY A 534 4.91 18.67 31.68
N GLY A 535 4.92 18.63 30.35
CA GLY A 535 5.94 19.20 29.49
C GLY A 535 7.06 18.21 29.12
N PRO A 536 7.71 18.43 27.97
CA PRO A 536 8.91 17.70 27.56
C PRO A 536 10.01 17.69 28.65
N ASP A 537 10.56 16.50 28.94
CA ASP A 537 11.77 16.26 29.71
C ASP A 537 12.97 16.61 28.86
N PHE A 538 13.15 17.90 28.74
CA PHE A 538 14.34 18.42 28.16
C PHE A 538 15.46 18.36 29.19
N SER A 539 16.36 17.40 29.05
CA SER A 539 17.73 17.63 29.51
C SER A 539 18.41 18.83 28.81
N ILE A 540 17.71 19.58 27.94
CA ILE A 540 18.17 20.74 27.14
C ILE A 540 17.07 21.82 27.00
N PRO A 541 17.17 23.01 27.62
CA PRO A 541 16.15 24.06 27.50
C PRO A 541 15.73 24.34 26.05
N LEU A 542 14.45 24.61 25.82
CA LEU A 542 13.94 25.05 24.51
C LEU A 542 14.72 26.26 24.00
N ALA A 543 15.00 26.27 22.70
CA ALA A 543 15.41 27.49 22.03
C ALA A 543 14.25 28.49 22.00
N VAL A 544 14.57 29.79 21.93
CA VAL A 544 13.54 30.86 21.87
C VAL A 544 12.65 30.80 20.63
N THR A 545 13.07 30.03 19.63
CA THR A 545 12.34 29.79 18.38
C THR A 545 11.45 28.54 18.44
N GLU A 546 11.44 27.82 19.57
CA GLU A 546 10.67 26.59 19.76
C GLU A 546 9.44 26.82 20.64
N SER A 547 8.43 25.96 20.48
CA SER A 547 7.15 26.06 21.18
C SER A 547 6.64 24.68 21.61
N THR A 548 5.84 24.63 22.67
CA THR A 548 5.13 23.42 23.11
C THR A 548 3.62 23.49 22.91
N SER A 549 3.18 24.48 22.14
CA SER A 549 1.76 24.71 21.87
C SER A 549 1.16 23.58 21.02
N ASP A 550 -0.16 23.44 21.08
CA ASP A 550 -0.92 22.55 20.20
C ASP A 550 -0.69 22.96 18.72
N PRO A 551 -0.29 22.03 17.82
CA PRO A 551 -0.12 22.32 16.39
C PRO A 551 -1.43 22.69 15.67
N ARG A 552 -2.60 22.39 16.25
CA ARG A 552 -3.92 22.64 15.65
C ARG A 552 -4.06 22.01 14.25
N PHE A 553 -3.97 20.68 14.20
CA PHE A 553 -4.18 19.90 12.97
C PHE A 553 -5.65 19.92 12.51
N VAL A 554 -5.89 19.81 11.20
CA VAL A 554 -7.23 19.86 10.58
C VAL A 554 -8.15 18.77 11.11
N ALA A 555 -7.75 17.50 10.97
CA ALA A 555 -8.55 16.36 11.41
C ALA A 555 -7.64 15.17 11.78
N PRO A 556 -6.93 15.22 12.92
CA PRO A 556 -6.00 14.16 13.32
C PRO A 556 -6.69 12.81 13.55
N ALA A 557 -7.97 12.79 13.93
CA ALA A 557 -8.77 11.56 14.06
C ALA A 557 -8.95 10.79 12.74
N THR A 558 -8.80 11.46 11.60
CA THR A 558 -8.82 10.86 10.26
C THR A 558 -7.46 10.98 9.57
N LEU A 559 -6.38 11.12 10.36
CA LEU A 559 -4.99 11.21 9.91
C LEU A 559 -4.67 12.42 9.00
N ASP A 560 -5.47 13.49 9.08
CA ASP A 560 -5.19 14.75 8.38
C ASP A 560 -4.41 15.71 9.30
N TYR A 561 -3.09 15.67 9.11
CA TYR A 561 -2.11 16.45 9.89
C TYR A 561 -1.72 17.78 9.25
N ARG A 562 -2.49 18.27 8.28
CA ARG A 562 -2.34 19.65 7.79
C ARG A 562 -2.69 20.64 8.90
N LEU A 563 -2.14 21.85 8.81
CA LEU A 563 -2.31 22.89 9.82
C LEU A 563 -3.61 23.68 9.61
N GLN A 564 -4.34 23.97 10.69
CA GLN A 564 -5.48 24.88 10.67
C GLN A 564 -5.07 26.36 10.73
N ALA A 565 -6.02 27.25 10.41
CA ALA A 565 -5.86 28.69 10.63
C ALA A 565 -5.54 29.05 12.09
N GLY A 566 -4.47 29.82 12.27
CA GLY A 566 -3.98 30.24 13.58
C GLY A 566 -3.21 29.14 14.33
N SER A 567 -2.76 28.10 13.63
CA SER A 567 -1.76 27.19 14.16
C SER A 567 -0.46 27.97 14.48
N PRO A 568 0.20 27.68 15.62
CA PRO A 568 1.50 28.25 15.96
C PRO A 568 2.65 27.74 15.08
N ALA A 569 2.41 26.74 14.24
CA ALA A 569 3.39 26.23 13.27
C ALA A 569 3.38 27.02 11.95
N LEU A 570 2.42 27.93 11.74
CA LEU A 570 2.33 28.69 10.49
C LEU A 570 3.37 29.81 10.42
N GLY A 571 4.10 29.89 9.31
CA GLY A 571 5.04 30.96 9.01
C GLY A 571 6.12 31.17 10.08
N TRP A 572 6.60 30.07 10.66
CA TRP A 572 7.53 30.09 11.81
C TRP A 572 8.85 29.35 11.53
N GLY A 573 8.98 28.71 10.38
CA GLY A 573 10.18 27.98 10.01
C GLY A 573 11.29 28.87 9.46
N VAL A 574 12.37 28.23 9.04
CA VAL A 574 13.42 28.83 8.21
C VAL A 574 13.54 28.09 6.88
N ALA A 575 14.19 28.71 5.89
CA ALA A 575 14.30 28.17 4.53
C ALA A 575 14.66 26.66 4.53
N PRO A 576 13.78 25.79 4.00
CA PRO A 576 13.98 24.35 3.97
C PRO A 576 14.97 23.95 2.88
N PHE A 577 15.48 22.72 2.96
CA PHE A 577 16.30 22.14 1.88
C PHE A 577 15.48 21.91 0.59
N PHE A 578 14.24 21.46 0.72
CA PHE A 578 13.32 21.25 -0.40
C PHE A 578 12.34 22.41 -0.52
N GLY A 579 12.14 22.93 -1.73
CA GLY A 579 11.20 24.02 -2.00
C GLY A 579 9.73 23.57 -2.13
N TYR A 580 9.39 22.40 -1.62
CA TYR A 580 8.05 21.82 -1.68
C TYR A 580 7.77 20.96 -0.45
N ASP A 581 6.49 20.81 -0.10
CA ASP A 581 6.02 20.02 1.03
C ASP A 581 5.75 18.56 0.66
N LEU A 582 5.30 17.75 1.63
CA LEU A 582 4.95 16.33 1.45
C LEU A 582 3.97 16.08 0.29
N GLN A 583 3.04 17.03 0.04
CA GLN A 583 2.05 16.95 -1.04
C GLN A 583 2.58 17.53 -2.37
N GLY A 584 3.86 17.91 -2.44
CA GLY A 584 4.48 18.59 -3.58
C GLY A 584 4.01 20.03 -3.78
N SER A 585 3.36 20.63 -2.78
CA SER A 585 3.02 22.04 -2.82
C SER A 585 4.28 22.88 -2.68
N ALA A 586 4.49 23.81 -3.62
CA ALA A 586 5.62 24.72 -3.55
C ALA A 586 5.59 25.54 -2.26
N ILE A 587 6.73 25.60 -1.59
CA ILE A 587 7.00 26.48 -0.44
C ILE A 587 7.52 27.80 -1.03
N PRO A 588 6.79 28.93 -0.89
CA PRO A 588 7.17 30.17 -1.56
C PRO A 588 8.53 30.67 -1.06
N GLY A 589 9.50 30.85 -1.97
CA GLY A 589 10.90 31.18 -1.61
C GLY A 589 11.12 32.52 -0.89
N GLU A 590 10.13 33.43 -0.89
CA GLU A 590 10.15 34.69 -0.13
C GLU A 590 9.30 34.64 1.15
N ALA A 591 8.51 33.58 1.37
CA ALA A 591 7.70 33.41 2.57
C ALA A 591 8.48 32.66 3.65
N ILE A 592 8.19 32.99 4.91
CA ILE A 592 8.63 32.18 6.05
C ILE A 592 7.80 30.87 5.98
N PRO A 593 8.44 29.69 5.86
CA PRO A 593 7.72 28.43 5.67
C PRO A 593 6.99 28.00 6.94
N ASP A 594 6.02 27.12 6.78
CA ASP A 594 5.39 26.44 7.90
C ASP A 594 6.34 25.39 8.52
N LEU A 595 6.12 25.07 9.80
CA LEU A 595 6.77 23.94 10.44
C LEU A 595 6.07 22.64 10.04
N GLY A 596 6.85 21.56 9.96
CA GLY A 596 6.36 20.21 9.67
C GLY A 596 6.37 19.89 8.19
N ALA A 597 5.70 18.78 7.85
CA ALA A 597 5.74 18.17 6.53
C ALA A 597 4.78 18.83 5.52
N TYR A 598 3.88 19.69 5.95
CA TYR A 598 2.84 20.30 5.12
C TYR A 598 2.95 21.83 5.13
N GLU A 599 2.77 22.43 3.95
CA GLU A 599 2.63 23.87 3.78
C GLU A 599 1.15 24.21 3.62
N ARG A 600 0.64 25.15 4.40
CA ARG A 600 -0.75 25.59 4.32
C ARG A 600 -0.94 26.60 3.18
N LYS A 601 -1.92 26.33 2.32
CA LYS A 601 -2.38 27.28 1.28
C LYS A 601 -3.53 28.15 1.75
#